data_AF-A0AB38MZN3-F1
#
_entry.id   AF-A0AB38MZN3-F1
#
_cell.length_a   1.000
_cell.length_b   1.000
_cell.length_c   1.000
_cell.angle_alpha   90.00
_cell.angle_beta   90.00
_cell.angle_gamma   90.00
#
_symmetry.space_group_name_H-M   'P 1'
#
loop_
_entity.id
_entity.type
_entity.pdbx_description
1 polymer ?
#
loop_
_entity_poly.entity_id
_entity_poly.type
_entity_poly.pdbx_seq_one_letter_code
_entity_poly.pdbx_strand_id
1 'polypeptide(L)'
;MRDLKYIFTDGLLSPKYRRSLLYAAICNKASMGAVLYGYDGTYFTSVLATKKWAEDYGEINAEGEYHFNSSDKSLSTSIVFVGELVGALSSSFLGDYFGRKGTFITACAMGVIGTILQTVMTGNLPIFVVGRMVLGICVGIMSNATPLYLSEILS
;
A
#
# COMPACT_ATOMS: atom_id res chain seq x y z
N MET A 1 -26.60 3.51 -33.69
CA MET A 1 -26.28 4.46 -32.60
C MET A 1 -27.38 4.59 -31.53
N ARG A 2 -28.63 4.17 -31.76
CA ARG A 2 -29.68 4.20 -30.73
C ARG A 2 -29.63 2.98 -29.78
N ASP A 3 -29.13 1.83 -30.26
CA ASP A 3 -29.11 0.58 -29.49
C ASP A 3 -28.04 0.54 -28.39
N LEU A 4 -26.96 1.30 -28.54
CA LEU A 4 -25.88 1.36 -27.53
C LEU A 4 -26.30 2.12 -26.26
N LYS A 5 -27.22 3.08 -26.39
CA LYS A 5 -27.78 3.80 -25.23
C LYS A 5 -28.64 2.88 -24.38
N TYR A 6 -29.51 2.08 -24.99
CA TYR A 6 -30.39 1.13 -24.28
C TYR A 6 -29.62 0.08 -23.44
N ILE A 7 -28.50 -0.43 -23.96
CA ILE A 7 -27.66 -1.38 -23.20
C ILE A 7 -27.03 -0.70 -21.97
N PHE A 8 -26.60 0.56 -22.09
CA PHE A 8 -25.99 1.32 -20.99
C PHE A 8 -27.02 1.88 -19.98
N THR A 9 -28.19 2.34 -20.43
CA THR A 9 -29.21 2.96 -19.56
C THR A 9 -30.18 1.95 -18.96
N ASP A 10 -30.59 0.92 -19.70
CA ASP A 10 -31.63 -0.04 -19.23
C ASP A 10 -31.07 -1.41 -18.82
N GLY A 11 -29.86 -1.77 -19.26
CA GLY A 11 -29.22 -3.05 -18.91
C GLY A 11 -28.40 -3.01 -17.62
N LEU A 12 -27.49 -2.02 -17.49
CA LEU A 12 -26.51 -1.98 -16.41
C LEU A 12 -26.91 -1.06 -15.23
N LEU A 13 -27.54 0.08 -15.52
CA LEU A 13 -27.93 1.09 -14.53
C LEU A 13 -29.39 0.97 -14.04
N SER A 14 -30.07 -0.12 -14.39
CA SER A 14 -31.44 -0.36 -13.91
C SER A 14 -31.48 -0.44 -12.38
N PRO A 15 -32.57 0.02 -11.72
CA PRO A 15 -32.70 -0.02 -10.26
C PRO A 15 -32.54 -1.44 -9.67
N LYS A 16 -32.71 -2.47 -10.50
CA LYS A 16 -32.50 -3.89 -10.17
C LYS A 16 -31.00 -4.25 -10.03
N TYR A 17 -30.11 -3.65 -10.82
CA TYR A 17 -28.66 -3.88 -10.81
C TYR A 17 -27.86 -2.85 -9.99
N ARG A 18 -28.51 -1.80 -9.48
CA ARG A 18 -27.86 -0.76 -8.66
C ARG A 18 -27.17 -1.32 -7.40
N ARG A 19 -27.73 -2.35 -6.78
CA ARG A 19 -27.10 -3.07 -5.66
C ARG A 19 -25.87 -3.84 -6.12
N SER A 20 -25.96 -4.54 -7.25
CA SER A 20 -24.85 -5.28 -7.88
C SER A 20 -23.68 -4.37 -8.26
N LEU A 21 -23.96 -3.18 -8.82
CA LEU A 21 -22.96 -2.15 -9.11
C LEU A 21 -22.35 -1.56 -7.83
N LEU A 22 -23.13 -1.36 -6.77
CA LEU A 22 -22.63 -0.94 -5.46
C LEU A 22 -21.68 -1.99 -4.86
N TYR A 23 -22.04 -3.27 -4.90
CA TYR A 23 -21.16 -4.36 -4.46
C TYR A 23 -19.88 -4.42 -5.29
N ALA A 24 -19.96 -4.28 -6.62
CA ALA A 24 -18.79 -4.22 -7.50
C ALA A 24 -17.88 -3.01 -7.17
N ALA A 25 -18.45 -1.83 -6.91
CA ALA A 25 -17.70 -0.65 -6.52
C ALA A 25 -16.99 -0.82 -5.16
N ILE A 26 -17.64 -1.50 -4.22
CA ILE A 26 -17.08 -1.82 -2.91
C ILE A 26 -15.93 -2.84 -3.03
N CYS A 27 -16.12 -3.91 -3.80
CA CYS A 27 -15.08 -4.90 -4.10
C CYS A 27 -13.87 -4.26 -4.79
N ASN A 28 -14.11 -3.30 -5.69
CA ASN A 28 -13.03 -2.59 -6.36
C ASN A 28 -12.19 -1.75 -5.38
N LYS A 29 -12.83 -1.10 -4.39
CA LYS A 29 -12.10 -0.36 -3.34
C LYS A 29 -11.30 -1.28 -2.41
N ALA A 30 -11.86 -2.44 -2.09
CA ALA A 30 -11.15 -3.49 -1.35
C ALA A 30 -9.91 -4.00 -2.12
N SER A 31 -10.05 -4.24 -3.43
CA SER A 31 -8.94 -4.73 -4.26
C SER A 31 -7.77 -3.76 -4.40
N MET A 32 -7.97 -2.45 -4.23
CA MET A 32 -6.88 -1.47 -4.34
C MET A 32 -5.79 -1.68 -3.28
N GLY A 33 -6.13 -2.22 -2.10
CA GLY A 33 -5.13 -2.55 -1.07
C GLY A 33 -4.17 -3.66 -1.51
N ALA A 34 -4.68 -4.71 -2.18
CA ALA A 34 -3.86 -5.79 -2.71
C ALA A 34 -2.96 -5.33 -3.88
N VAL A 35 -3.46 -4.43 -4.72
CA VAL A 35 -2.65 -3.81 -5.78
C VAL A 35 -1.53 -2.97 -5.19
N LEU A 36 -1.80 -2.20 -4.13
CA LEU A 36 -0.79 -1.40 -3.46
C LEU A 36 0.30 -2.26 -2.83
N TYR A 37 -0.05 -3.39 -2.21
CA TYR A 37 0.92 -4.34 -1.66
C TYR A 37 1.86 -4.90 -2.74
N GLY A 38 1.32 -5.36 -3.86
CA GLY A 38 2.12 -5.86 -4.97
C GLY A 38 2.97 -4.78 -5.63
N TYR A 39 2.44 -3.57 -5.72
CA TYR A 39 3.18 -2.40 -6.19
C TYR A 39 4.36 -2.09 -5.26
N ASP A 40 4.18 -2.11 -3.92
CA ASP A 40 5.21 -1.75 -2.94
C ASP A 40 6.45 -2.68 -3.00
N GLY A 41 6.24 -3.99 -3.14
CA GLY A 41 7.38 -4.91 -3.30
C GLY A 41 8.16 -4.71 -4.60
N THR A 42 7.45 -4.42 -5.71
CA THR A 42 8.05 -4.33 -7.04
C THR A 42 8.77 -3.00 -7.28
N TYR A 43 8.17 -1.85 -6.93
CA TYR A 43 8.83 -0.55 -7.13
C TYR A 43 10.16 -0.50 -6.35
N PHE A 44 10.20 -1.01 -5.11
CA PHE A 44 11.41 -0.89 -4.32
C PHE A 44 12.55 -1.74 -4.89
N THR A 45 12.24 -2.95 -5.34
CA THR A 45 13.21 -3.82 -5.99
C THR A 45 13.80 -3.17 -7.25
N SER A 46 12.98 -2.44 -8.02
CA SER A 46 13.45 -1.66 -9.19
C SER A 46 14.32 -0.47 -8.79
N VAL A 47 13.94 0.28 -7.76
CA VAL A 47 14.73 1.42 -7.26
C VAL A 47 16.10 0.96 -6.74
N LEU A 48 16.13 -0.13 -5.99
CA LEU A 48 17.36 -0.76 -5.47
C LEU A 48 18.33 -1.27 -6.53
N ALA A 49 17.89 -1.44 -7.78
CA ALA A 49 18.71 -1.85 -8.91
C ALA A 49 19.29 -0.65 -9.69
N THR A 50 18.85 0.56 -9.39
CA THR A 50 19.25 1.77 -10.13
C THR A 50 20.57 2.32 -9.59
N LYS A 51 21.45 2.77 -10.50
CA LYS A 51 22.75 3.38 -10.12
C LYS A 51 22.61 4.62 -9.24
N LYS A 52 21.58 5.44 -9.48
CA LYS A 52 21.24 6.60 -8.63
C LYS A 52 21.00 6.23 -7.16
N TRP A 53 20.44 5.06 -6.89
CA TRP A 53 20.26 4.62 -5.50
C TRP A 53 21.60 4.39 -4.79
N ALA A 54 22.58 3.83 -5.50
CA ALA A 54 23.93 3.68 -4.98
C ALA A 54 24.66 5.02 -4.82
N GLU A 55 24.39 6.00 -5.69
CA GLU A 55 24.91 7.37 -5.57
C GLU A 55 24.30 8.13 -4.39
N ASP A 56 23.00 7.98 -4.14
CA ASP A 56 22.27 8.71 -3.09
C ASP A 56 22.46 8.12 -1.67
N TYR A 57 22.70 6.81 -1.56
CA TYR A 57 22.76 6.10 -0.27
C TYR A 57 23.99 5.20 -0.08
N GLY A 58 24.90 5.11 -1.06
CA GLY A 58 26.10 4.29 -0.99
C GLY A 58 27.31 5.04 -0.43
N GLU A 59 28.32 4.27 -0.02
CA GLU A 59 29.64 4.78 0.37
C GLU A 59 30.62 4.63 -0.80
N ILE A 60 31.60 5.53 -0.88
CA ILE A 60 32.66 5.46 -1.90
C ILE A 60 33.70 4.45 -1.43
N ASN A 61 33.87 3.37 -2.18
CA ASN A 61 34.98 2.43 -1.97
C ASN A 61 36.34 3.09 -2.29
N ALA A 62 37.43 2.48 -1.83
CA ALA A 62 38.80 2.94 -2.11
C ALA A 62 39.15 3.06 -3.61
N GLU A 63 38.35 2.42 -4.49
CA GLU A 63 38.48 2.44 -5.95
C GLU A 63 37.63 3.52 -6.63
N GLY A 64 36.89 4.34 -5.87
CA GLY A 64 36.05 5.43 -6.39
C GLY A 64 34.67 4.99 -6.87
N GLU A 65 34.29 3.72 -6.66
CA GLU A 65 32.96 3.20 -6.99
C GLU A 65 31.99 3.35 -5.80
N TYR A 66 30.75 3.76 -6.08
CA TYR A 66 29.67 3.79 -5.09
C TYR A 66 29.20 2.38 -4.77
N HIS A 67 29.39 1.94 -3.54
CA HIS A 67 28.94 0.63 -3.06
C HIS A 67 27.86 0.80 -2.00
N PHE A 68 26.77 0.06 -2.15
CA PHE A 68 25.69 0.03 -1.18
C PHE A 68 25.82 -1.23 -0.33
N ASN A 69 25.97 -1.07 0.99
CA ASN A 69 26.16 -2.20 1.89
C ASN A 69 25.00 -3.20 1.77
N SER A 70 25.33 -4.48 1.58
CA SER A 70 24.33 -5.55 1.48
C SER A 70 23.48 -5.67 2.74
N SER A 71 24.05 -5.36 3.91
CA SER A 71 23.32 -5.35 5.18
C SER A 71 22.20 -4.31 5.20
N ASP A 72 22.48 -3.07 4.78
CA ASP A 72 21.51 -1.98 4.77
C ASP A 72 20.41 -2.17 3.72
N LYS A 73 20.76 -2.80 2.60
CA LYS A 73 19.80 -3.27 1.60
C LYS A 73 18.84 -4.30 2.18
N SER A 74 19.35 -5.27 2.91
CA SER A 74 18.54 -6.31 3.53
C SER A 74 17.64 -5.74 4.65
N LEU A 75 18.15 -4.80 5.44
CA LEU A 75 17.41 -4.10 6.47
C LEU A 75 16.23 -3.30 5.87
N SER A 76 16.50 -2.52 4.83
CA SER A 76 15.50 -1.66 4.18
C SER A 76 14.37 -2.44 3.50
N THR A 77 14.66 -3.65 3.01
CA THR A 77 13.64 -4.54 2.42
C THR A 77 12.85 -5.28 3.50
N SER A 78 13.51 -5.74 4.56
CA SER A 78 12.87 -6.59 5.59
C SER A 78 12.05 -5.82 6.61
N ILE A 79 12.36 -4.55 6.87
CA ILE A 79 11.65 -3.71 7.85
C ILE A 79 10.16 -3.53 7.53
N VAL A 80 9.79 -3.60 6.24
CA VAL A 80 8.39 -3.51 5.79
C VAL A 80 7.55 -4.64 6.40
N PHE A 81 8.07 -5.86 6.45
CA PHE A 81 7.36 -7.01 7.04
C PHE A 81 7.16 -6.86 8.55
N VAL A 82 8.10 -6.22 9.24
CA VAL A 82 7.95 -5.88 10.66
C VAL A 82 6.83 -4.87 10.84
N GLY A 83 6.78 -3.85 9.97
CA GLY A 83 5.67 -2.89 9.92
C GLY A 83 4.33 -3.56 9.64
N GLU A 84 4.28 -4.48 8.68
CA GLU A 84 3.08 -5.24 8.34
C GLU A 84 2.58 -6.10 9.50
N LEU A 85 3.48 -6.77 10.23
CA LEU A 85 3.12 -7.53 11.43
C LEU A 85 2.45 -6.64 12.47
N VAL A 86 3.05 -5.47 12.76
CA VAL A 86 2.50 -4.52 13.72
C VAL A 86 1.16 -3.96 13.23
N GLY A 87 1.05 -3.63 11.95
CA GLY A 87 -0.18 -3.17 11.31
C GLY A 87 -1.28 -4.22 11.39
N ALA A 88 -0.97 -5.48 11.07
CA ALA A 88 -1.89 -6.60 11.15
C ALA A 88 -2.43 -6.80 12.57
N LEU A 89 -1.57 -6.76 13.59
CA LEU A 89 -1.99 -6.88 14.99
C LEU A 89 -2.86 -5.70 15.44
N SER A 90 -2.50 -4.48 15.04
CA SER A 90 -3.26 -3.28 15.40
C SER A 90 -4.60 -3.17 14.66
N SER A 91 -4.73 -3.81 13.50
CA SER A 91 -5.92 -3.70 12.63
C SER A 91 -7.22 -4.12 13.31
N SER A 92 -7.18 -5.16 14.15
CA SER A 92 -8.35 -5.64 14.90
C SER A 92 -8.85 -4.57 15.87
N PHE A 93 -7.95 -3.99 16.67
CA PHE A 93 -8.30 -2.94 17.64
C PHE A 93 -8.78 -1.65 16.96
N LEU A 94 -8.10 -1.22 15.89
CA LEU A 94 -8.51 -0.05 15.08
C LEU A 94 -9.87 -0.27 14.45
N GLY A 95 -10.15 -1.49 14.04
CA GLY A 95 -11.41 -1.92 13.48
C GLY A 95 -12.58 -1.82 14.45
N ASP A 96 -12.36 -2.22 15.70
CA ASP A 96 -13.41 -2.24 16.73
C ASP A 96 -13.70 -0.83 17.29
N TYR A 97 -12.68 0.05 17.30
CA TYR A 97 -12.83 1.41 17.84
C TYR A 97 -13.31 2.45 16.82
N PHE A 98 -12.75 2.47 15.61
CA PHE A 98 -13.08 3.47 14.58
C PHE A 98 -14.12 2.98 13.57
N GLY A 99 -14.52 1.71 13.64
CA GLY A 99 -15.34 1.04 12.64
C GLY A 99 -14.59 0.80 11.33
N ARG A 100 -15.12 -0.07 10.45
CA ARG A 100 -14.38 -0.53 9.26
C ARG A 100 -13.99 0.59 8.29
N LYS A 101 -14.85 1.57 8.06
CA LYS A 101 -14.51 2.73 7.22
C LYS A 101 -13.39 3.59 7.82
N GLY A 102 -13.38 3.75 9.15
CA GLY A 102 -12.35 4.50 9.85
C GLY A 102 -10.98 3.85 9.72
N THR A 103 -10.92 2.51 9.80
CA THR A 103 -9.69 1.73 9.61
C THR A 103 -9.04 1.94 8.24
N PHE A 104 -9.82 2.07 7.17
CA PHE A 104 -9.27 2.37 5.85
C PHE A 104 -8.71 3.80 5.77
N ILE A 105 -9.40 4.78 6.35
CA ILE A 105 -8.95 6.17 6.33
C ILE A 105 -7.65 6.34 7.13
N THR A 106 -7.57 5.72 8.31
CA THR A 106 -6.34 5.76 9.13
C THR A 106 -5.19 5.05 8.43
N ALA A 107 -5.43 3.90 7.78
CA ALA A 107 -4.43 3.24 6.98
C ALA A 107 -3.93 4.13 5.84
N CYS A 108 -4.84 4.75 5.07
CA CYS A 108 -4.45 5.68 4.01
C CYS A 108 -3.62 6.86 4.53
N ALA A 109 -4.00 7.45 5.67
CA ALA A 109 -3.24 8.54 6.29
C ALA A 109 -1.81 8.09 6.66
N MET A 110 -1.66 6.91 7.24
CA MET A 110 -0.36 6.33 7.53
C MET A 110 0.46 6.06 6.26
N GLY A 111 -0.18 5.56 5.20
CA GLY A 111 0.49 5.33 3.91
C GLY A 111 1.02 6.61 3.28
N VAL A 112 0.23 7.70 3.34
CA VAL A 112 0.64 9.04 2.87
C VAL A 112 1.83 9.56 3.68
N ILE A 113 1.80 9.43 5.01
CA ILE A 113 2.92 9.84 5.87
C ILE A 113 4.18 9.04 5.53
N GLY A 114 4.06 7.71 5.37
CA GLY A 114 5.17 6.83 5.01
C GLY A 114 5.77 7.17 3.64
N THR A 115 4.95 7.46 2.64
CA THR A 115 5.42 7.88 1.30
C THR A 115 6.09 9.25 1.35
N ILE A 116 5.53 10.22 2.07
CA ILE A 116 6.15 11.55 2.23
C ILE A 116 7.52 11.42 2.89
N LEU A 117 7.64 10.63 3.94
CA LEU A 117 8.92 10.39 4.62
C LEU A 117 9.97 9.80 3.66
N GLN A 118 9.58 8.84 2.82
CA GLN A 118 10.48 8.25 1.83
C GLN A 118 10.85 9.21 0.69
N THR A 119 9.97 10.13 0.31
CA THR A 119 10.18 11.02 -0.85
C THR A 119 10.96 12.28 -0.48
N VAL A 120 10.69 12.86 0.71
CA VAL A 120 11.27 14.14 1.14
C VAL A 120 12.68 13.96 1.69
N MET A 121 12.97 12.83 2.33
CA MET A 121 14.25 12.58 3.04
C MET A 121 15.23 11.78 2.18
N THR A 122 15.40 12.21 0.93
CA THR A 122 16.40 11.63 0.02
C THR A 122 17.81 11.87 0.58
N GLY A 123 18.60 10.79 0.72
CA GLY A 123 19.97 10.84 1.25
C GLY A 123 20.14 10.52 2.74
N ASN A 124 19.07 10.20 3.47
CA ASN A 124 19.16 9.69 4.85
C ASN A 124 18.53 8.30 4.99
N LEU A 125 19.38 7.27 5.00
CA LEU A 125 18.96 5.87 5.04
C LEU A 125 18.12 5.51 6.28
N PRO A 126 18.47 5.91 7.52
CA PRO A 126 17.63 5.69 8.70
C PRO A 126 16.19 6.21 8.55
N ILE A 127 16.01 7.41 8.01
CA ILE A 127 14.67 8.01 7.87
C ILE A 127 13.88 7.30 6.77
N PHE A 128 14.54 6.89 5.69
CA PHE A 128 13.93 6.06 4.66
C PHE A 128 13.43 4.71 5.22
N VAL A 129 14.22 4.07 6.09
CA VAL A 129 13.87 2.82 6.79
C VAL A 129 12.65 3.01 7.70
N VAL A 130 12.58 4.13 8.43
CA VAL A 130 11.40 4.46 9.25
C VAL A 130 10.17 4.71 8.36
N GLY A 131 10.32 5.45 7.27
CA GLY A 131 9.26 5.68 6.30
C GLY A 131 8.72 4.36 5.73
N ARG A 132 9.60 3.38 5.50
CA ARG A 132 9.24 2.01 5.08
C ARG A 132 8.45 1.25 6.13
N MET A 133 8.88 1.31 7.38
CA MET A 133 8.15 0.69 8.48
C MET A 133 6.71 1.25 8.57
N VAL A 134 6.54 2.57 8.46
CA VAL A 134 5.22 3.23 8.50
C VAL A 134 4.35 2.81 7.31
N LEU A 135 4.94 2.72 6.12
CA LEU A 135 4.24 2.24 4.92
C LEU A 135 3.84 0.76 5.07
N GLY A 136 4.69 -0.08 5.67
CA GLY A 136 4.36 -1.47 6.02
C GLY A 136 3.18 -1.57 6.99
N ILE A 137 3.09 -0.70 8.00
CA ILE A 137 1.94 -0.67 8.92
C ILE A 137 0.63 -0.37 8.17
N CYS A 138 0.65 0.59 7.24
CA CYS A 138 -0.50 0.90 6.37
C CYS A 138 -0.96 -0.34 5.60
N VAL A 139 -0.02 -1.03 4.94
CA VAL A 139 -0.27 -2.23 4.16
C VAL A 139 -0.82 -3.36 5.03
N GLY A 140 -0.24 -3.62 6.20
CA GLY A 140 -0.70 -4.65 7.13
C GLY A 140 -2.14 -4.41 7.61
N ILE A 141 -2.48 -3.16 7.93
CA ILE A 141 -3.86 -2.79 8.31
C ILE A 141 -4.82 -3.03 7.15
N MET A 142 -4.48 -2.58 5.93
CA MET A 142 -5.35 -2.76 4.77
C MET A 142 -5.53 -4.23 4.40
N SER A 143 -4.46 -5.03 4.45
CA SER A 143 -4.48 -6.45 4.11
C SER A 143 -5.43 -7.24 5.02
N ASN A 144 -5.49 -6.90 6.31
CA ASN A 144 -6.42 -7.53 7.26
C ASN A 144 -7.84 -6.95 7.20
N ALA A 145 -7.98 -5.64 7.06
CA ALA A 145 -9.30 -4.97 7.05
C ALA A 145 -10.10 -5.29 5.78
N THR A 146 -9.43 -5.52 4.65
CA THR A 146 -10.04 -5.79 3.34
C THR A 146 -10.91 -7.05 3.30
N PRO A 147 -10.40 -8.27 3.61
CA PRO A 147 -11.20 -9.48 3.60
C PRO A 147 -12.31 -9.43 4.65
N LEU A 148 -12.05 -8.80 5.80
CA LEU A 148 -13.02 -8.67 6.87
C LEU A 148 -14.21 -7.79 6.45
N TYR A 149 -13.94 -6.63 5.85
CA TYR A 149 -14.96 -5.75 5.31
C TYR A 149 -15.77 -6.44 4.21
N LEU A 150 -15.10 -7.21 3.34
CA LEU A 150 -15.79 -7.97 2.30
C LEU A 150 -16.74 -9.03 2.90
N SER A 151 -16.35 -9.70 3.99
CA SER A 151 -17.20 -10.68 4.67
C SER A 151 -18.46 -10.05 5.29
N GLU A 152 -18.36 -8.83 5.81
CA GLU A 152 -19.48 -8.09 6.41
C GLU A 152 -20.50 -7.60 5.37
N ILE A 153 -20.08 -7.45 4.10
CA ILE A 153 -20.92 -6.91 3.01
C ILE A 153 -21.56 -8.03 2.19
N LEU A 154 -20.91 -9.19 2.15
CA LEU A 154 -21.42 -10.38 1.47
C LEU A 154 -22.43 -11.16 2.35
N SER A 155 -22.40 -10.97 3.67
CA SER A 155 -23.40 -11.49 4.61
C SER A 155 -24.72 -10.72 4.51
#